data_AF-A0A917FV05-F1
#
_entry.id   AF-A0A917FV05-F1
#
_cell.length_a   1.000
_cell.length_b   1.000
_cell.length_c   1.000
_cell.angle_alpha   90.00
_cell.angle_beta   90.00
_cell.angle_gamma   90.00
#
_symmetry.space_group_name_H-M   'P 1'
#
loop_
_entity.id
_entity.type
_entity.pdbx_description
1 polymer ?
#
loop_
_entity_poly.entity_id
_entity_poly.type
_entity_poly.pdbx_seq_one_letter_code
_entity_poly.pdbx_strand_id
1 'polypeptide(L)'
;MKIRDHLSIDLRMVQGRVHNWLDRYFPEFLTVFKDWECKSARQMLSLCLLPHELVSESEEALLSHLRKVAKRGLGIERMRSLQAAASRYFFYNMFS
;
A
#
# COMPACT_ATOMS: atom_id res chain seq x y z
N MET A 1 -32.53 -11.61 -8.27
CA MET A 1 -31.56 -10.49 -8.21
C MET A 1 -30.81 -10.40 -6.88
N LYS A 2 -30.53 -11.52 -6.17
CA LYS A 2 -30.00 -11.50 -4.78
C LYS A 2 -28.47 -11.68 -4.67
N ILE A 3 -27.85 -12.38 -5.63
CA ILE A 3 -26.43 -12.77 -5.58
C ILE A 3 -25.52 -11.55 -5.79
N ARG A 4 -25.84 -10.69 -6.76
CA ARG A 4 -25.05 -9.48 -7.05
C ARG A 4 -24.98 -8.54 -5.84
N ASP A 5 -26.10 -8.40 -5.12
CA ASP A 5 -26.18 -7.50 -3.98
C ASP A 5 -25.41 -8.07 -2.78
N HIS A 6 -25.47 -9.39 -2.54
CA HIS A 6 -24.64 -10.06 -1.52
C HIS A 6 -23.14 -9.92 -1.84
N LEU A 7 -22.73 -10.19 -3.07
CA LEU A 7 -21.33 -10.04 -3.50
C LEU A 7 -20.82 -8.60 -3.33
N SER A 8 -21.69 -7.60 -3.55
CA SER A 8 -21.34 -6.19 -3.37
C SER A 8 -21.16 -5.83 -1.90
N ILE A 9 -21.97 -6.41 -1.00
CA ILE A 9 -21.83 -6.24 0.45
C ILE A 9 -20.53 -6.90 0.93
N ASP A 10 -20.26 -8.14 0.52
CA ASP A 10 -19.05 -8.86 0.89
C ASP A 10 -17.79 -8.13 0.44
N LEU A 11 -17.79 -7.62 -0.81
CA LEU A 11 -16.70 -6.81 -1.32
C LEU A 11 -16.47 -5.56 -0.45
N ARG A 12 -17.54 -4.83 -0.11
CA ARG A 12 -17.45 -3.63 0.74
C ARG A 12 -16.93 -3.96 2.14
N MET A 13 -17.32 -5.09 2.71
CA MET A 13 -16.81 -5.54 4.01
C MET A 13 -15.30 -5.82 3.96
N VAL A 14 -14.83 -6.50 2.91
CA VAL A 14 -13.39 -6.75 2.72
C VAL A 14 -12.63 -5.45 2.50
N GLN A 15 -13.15 -4.55 1.67
CA GLN A 15 -12.54 -3.25 1.42
C GLN A 15 -12.41 -2.43 2.70
N GLY A 16 -13.47 -2.39 3.51
CA GLY A 16 -13.47 -1.69 4.81
C GLY A 16 -12.46 -2.28 5.80
N ARG A 17 -12.29 -3.61 5.82
CA ARG A 17 -11.27 -4.25 6.67
C ARG A 17 -9.85 -3.88 6.26
N VAL A 18 -9.55 -3.88 4.97
CA VAL A 18 -8.22 -3.48 4.47
C VAL A 18 -7.97 -2.01 4.78
N HIS A 19 -8.95 -1.14 4.55
CA HIS A 19 -8.83 0.28 4.87
C HIS A 19 -8.57 0.50 6.37
N ASN A 20 -9.34 -0.16 7.25
CA ASN A 20 -9.15 -0.08 8.69
C ASN A 20 -7.78 -0.59 9.14
N TRP A 21 -7.29 -1.67 8.53
CA TRP A 21 -5.95 -2.20 8.81
C TRP A 21 -4.86 -1.20 8.38
N LEU A 22 -4.98 -0.61 7.19
CA LEU A 22 -4.06 0.43 6.74
C LEU A 22 -4.08 1.64 7.67
N ASP A 23 -5.25 2.16 8.03
CA ASP A 23 -5.36 3.30 8.95
C ASP A 23 -4.75 3.02 10.32
N ARG A 24 -4.85 1.77 10.81
CA ARG A 24 -4.35 1.38 12.13
C ARG A 24 -2.86 1.12 12.17
N TYR A 25 -2.30 0.51 11.12
CA TYR A 25 -0.93 -0.01 11.14
C TYR A 25 0.01 0.66 10.14
N PHE A 26 -0.50 1.31 9.11
CA PHE A 26 0.32 2.03 8.15
C PHE A 26 -0.44 3.15 7.43
N PRO A 27 -1.00 4.13 8.16
CA PRO A 27 -1.81 5.19 7.56
C PRO A 27 -1.00 6.04 6.57
N GLU A 28 0.32 6.14 6.75
CA GLU A 28 1.23 6.84 5.85
C GLU A 28 1.25 6.22 4.44
N PHE A 29 0.89 4.95 4.28
CA PHE A 29 0.73 4.32 2.97
C PHE A 29 -0.27 5.09 2.10
N LEU A 30 -1.38 5.52 2.69
CA LEU A 30 -2.45 6.25 1.98
C LEU A 30 -2.04 7.68 1.59
N THR A 31 -0.98 8.22 2.19
CA THR A 31 -0.41 9.51 1.77
C THR A 31 0.30 9.41 0.41
N VAL A 32 0.81 8.21 0.08
CA VAL A 32 1.50 7.92 -1.19
C VAL A 32 0.53 7.34 -2.21
N PHE A 33 -0.36 6.47 -1.75
CA PHE A 33 -1.43 5.86 -2.54
C PHE A 33 -2.80 6.29 -2.01
N LYS A 34 -3.33 7.41 -2.52
CA LYS A 34 -4.66 7.93 -2.13
C LYS A 34 -5.77 6.89 -2.25
N ASP A 35 -5.62 5.96 -3.20
CA ASP A 35 -6.51 4.82 -3.38
C ASP A 35 -5.70 3.54 -3.28
N TRP A 36 -5.96 2.74 -2.24
CA TRP A 36 -5.28 1.46 -2.02
C TRP A 36 -5.77 0.37 -2.99
N GLU A 37 -6.93 0.54 -3.62
CA GLU A 37 -7.51 -0.42 -4.55
C GLU A 37 -6.92 -0.29 -5.97
N CYS A 38 -6.21 0.79 -6.23
CA CYS A 38 -5.52 0.99 -7.49
C CYS A 38 -4.49 -0.13 -7.74
N LYS A 39 -4.24 -0.47 -9.01
CA LYS A 39 -3.35 -1.59 -9.38
C LYS A 39 -1.95 -1.46 -8.77
N SER A 40 -1.43 -0.25 -8.73
CA SER A 40 -0.12 0.06 -8.16
C SER A 40 -0.06 -0.19 -6.65
N ALA A 41 -1.06 0.26 -5.90
CA ALA A 41 -1.12 0.07 -4.46
C ALA A 41 -1.32 -1.41 -4.11
N ARG A 42 -2.25 -2.10 -4.78
CA ARG A 42 -2.44 -3.55 -4.61
C ARG A 42 -1.20 -4.36 -4.95
N GLN A 43 -0.47 -3.99 -6.01
CA GLN A 43 0.79 -4.63 -6.35
C GLN A 43 1.80 -4.46 -5.21
N MET A 44 1.87 -3.28 -4.59
CA MET A 44 2.77 -3.05 -3.48
C MET A 44 2.35 -3.84 -2.23
N LEU A 45 1.06 -3.82 -1.88
CA LEU A 45 0.51 -4.59 -0.76
C LEU A 45 0.65 -6.10 -0.97
N SER A 46 0.64 -6.57 -2.23
CA SER A 46 0.85 -7.99 -2.57
C SER A 46 2.26 -8.50 -2.27
N LEU A 47 3.22 -7.60 -2.05
CA LEU A 47 4.56 -7.97 -1.60
C LEU A 47 4.59 -8.36 -0.12
N CYS A 48 3.52 -8.08 0.63
CA CYS A 48 3.40 -8.36 2.06
C CYS A 48 4.56 -7.80 2.91
N LEU A 49 5.20 -6.72 2.44
CA LEU A 49 6.31 -6.07 3.12
C LEU A 49 5.81 -5.20 4.27
N LEU A 50 6.42 -5.34 5.43
CA LEU A 50 6.25 -4.46 6.58
C LEU A 50 6.98 -3.14 6.34
N PRO A 51 6.61 -2.04 7.05
CA PRO A 51 7.26 -0.75 6.86
C PRO A 51 8.79 -0.78 6.97
N HIS A 52 9.36 -1.54 7.92
CA HIS A 52 10.81 -1.64 8.07
C HIS A 52 11.47 -2.42 6.93
N GLU A 53 10.82 -3.47 6.42
CA GLU A 53 11.31 -4.24 5.27
C GLU A 53 11.28 -3.36 4.00
N LEU A 54 10.24 -2.56 3.86
CA LEU A 54 10.06 -1.62 2.76
C LEU A 54 11.15 -0.55 2.72
N VAL A 55 11.61 -0.09 3.88
CA VAL A 55 12.77 0.83 4.00
C VAL A 55 14.08 0.13 3.67
N SER A 56 14.23 -1.15 4.02
CA SER A 56 15.44 -1.94 3.72
C SER A 56 15.57 -2.37 2.27
N GLU A 57 14.45 -2.43 1.54
CA GLU A 57 14.42 -2.78 0.12
C GLU A 57 15.00 -1.67 -0.76
N SER A 58 15.57 -2.06 -1.90
CA SER A 58 16.09 -1.08 -2.86
C SER A 58 14.99 -0.40 -3.66
N GLU A 59 15.16 0.89 -3.97
CA GLU A 59 14.23 1.65 -4.81
C GLU A 59 14.00 0.95 -6.16
N GLU A 60 15.06 0.38 -6.74
CA GLU A 60 15.03 -0.35 -8.01
C GLU A 60 14.21 -1.63 -7.93
N ALA A 61 14.34 -2.39 -6.83
CA ALA A 61 13.57 -3.60 -6.61
C ALA A 61 12.07 -3.28 -6.51
N LEU A 62 11.69 -2.32 -5.65
CA LEU A 62 10.30 -1.87 -5.50
C LEU A 62 9.73 -1.33 -6.82
N LEU A 63 10.54 -0.56 -7.55
CA LEU A 63 10.18 -0.04 -8.86
C LEU A 63 9.97 -1.16 -9.88
N SER A 64 10.76 -2.23 -9.84
CA SER A 64 10.60 -3.40 -10.72
C SER A 64 9.25 -4.07 -10.50
N HIS A 65 8.80 -4.20 -9.25
CA HIS A 65 7.48 -4.73 -8.91
C HIS A 65 6.36 -3.81 -9.42
N LEU A 66 6.50 -2.50 -9.20
CA LEU A 66 5.51 -1.53 -9.64
C LEU A 66 5.36 -1.50 -11.18
N ARG A 67 6.47 -1.63 -11.91
CA ARG A 67 6.50 -1.66 -13.38
C ARG A 67 5.79 -2.87 -13.98
N LYS A 68 5.52 -3.93 -13.22
CA LYS A 68 4.69 -5.07 -13.67
C LYS A 68 3.25 -4.65 -13.95
N VAL A 69 2.75 -3.60 -13.29
CA VAL A 69 1.35 -3.18 -13.36
C VAL A 69 1.13 -1.73 -13.80
N ALA A 70 2.14 -0.85 -13.68
CA ALA A 70 2.04 0.57 -13.99
C ALA A 70 2.86 0.96 -15.24
N LYS A 71 2.33 1.89 -16.05
CA LYS A 71 3.04 2.43 -17.23
C LYS A 71 4.31 3.18 -16.83
N ARG A 72 5.34 3.11 -17.70
CA ARG A 72 6.64 3.80 -17.56
C ARG A 72 6.46 5.28 -17.22
N GLY A 73 7.14 5.76 -16.17
CA GLY A 73 7.31 7.19 -15.88
C GLY A 73 6.91 7.67 -14.47
N LEU A 74 6.18 6.87 -13.69
CA LEU A 74 5.56 7.32 -12.43
C LEU A 74 6.12 6.65 -11.16
N GLY A 75 7.35 6.13 -11.21
CA GLY A 75 7.77 5.09 -10.28
C GLY A 75 8.70 5.54 -9.16
N ILE A 76 9.84 6.15 -9.49
CA ILE A 76 10.95 6.24 -8.52
C ILE A 76 10.66 7.23 -7.40
N GLU A 77 10.12 8.40 -7.71
CA GLU A 77 9.68 9.38 -6.69
C GLU A 77 8.59 8.81 -5.78
N ARG A 78 7.74 7.94 -6.33
CA ARG A 78 6.70 7.26 -5.56
C ARG A 78 7.29 6.21 -4.63
N MET A 79 8.31 5.46 -5.05
CA MET A 79 9.02 4.52 -4.18
C MET A 79 9.76 5.26 -3.06
N ARG A 80 10.43 6.37 -3.38
CA ARG A 80 11.03 7.26 -2.36
C ARG A 80 10.01 7.77 -1.35
N SER A 81 8.88 8.25 -1.83
CA SER A 81 7.80 8.74 -0.96
C SER A 81 7.26 7.63 -0.07
N LEU A 82 7.15 6.40 -0.60
CA LEU A 82 6.71 5.23 0.13
C LEU A 82 7.70 4.81 1.22
N GLN A 83 9.00 4.82 0.92
CA GLN A 83 10.04 4.54 1.90
C GLN A 83 10.12 5.62 2.98
N ALA A 84 9.97 6.90 2.59
CA ALA A 84 9.89 8.00 3.55
C ALA A 84 8.65 7.90 4.46
N ALA A 85 7.50 7.48 3.91
CA ALA A 85 6.30 7.17 4.68
C ALA A 85 6.54 6.02 5.68
N ALA A 86 7.17 4.93 5.23
CA ALA A 86 7.50 3.77 6.06
C ALA A 86 8.51 4.09 7.17
N SER A 87 9.51 4.93 6.89
CA SER A 87 10.49 5.39 7.87
C SER A 87 9.83 6.19 9.00
N ARG A 88 8.88 7.09 8.68
CA ARG A 88 8.15 7.88 9.69
C ARG A 88 7.36 7.01 10.68
N TYR A 89 6.74 5.92 10.20
CA TYR A 89 6.04 4.96 11.04
C TYR A 89 6.97 4.30 12.08
N PHE A 90 8.20 3.95 11.68
CA PHE A 90 9.19 3.32 12.57
C PHE A 90 9.63 4.25 13.71
N PHE A 91 9.83 5.54 13.44
CA PHE A 91 10.19 6.50 14.48
C PHE A 91 9.09 6.70 15.53
N TYR A 92 7.82 6.68 15.14
CA TYR A 92 6.71 6.86 16.09
C TYR A 92 6.57 5.67 17.07
N ASN A 93 6.84 4.45 16.60
CA ASN A 93 6.70 3.23 17.39
C ASN A 93 7.94 2.88 18.24
N MET A 94 9.10 3.50 17.99
CA MET A 94 10.32 3.25 18.78
C MET A 94 10.47 4.20 19.98
N PHE A 95 9.72 5.31 20.01
CA PHE A 95 9.77 6.33 21.07
C PHE A 95 8.42 6.56 21.79
N SER A 96 7.39 5.76 21.51
CA SER A 96 6.15 5.64 22.31
C SER A 96 6.16 4.36 23.13
#